data_AF-A0A536GXN7-F1
#
_entry.id   AF-A0A536GXN7-F1
#
_cell.length_a   1.000
_cell.length_b   1.000
_cell.length_c   1.000
_cell.angle_alpha   90.00
_cell.angle_beta   90.00
_cell.angle_gamma   90.00
#
_symmetry.space_group_name_H-M   'P 1'
#
loop_
_entity.id
_entity.type
_entity.pdbx_description
1 polymer ?
#
loop_
_entity_poly.entity_id
_entity_poly.type
_entity_poly.pdbx_seq_one_letter_code
_entity_poly.pdbx_strand_id
1 'polypeptide(L)'
;EADGHHRILTEGGPRLFGQMVANDRVDELFLTVSPVLAGQKGDRSFGLVHGVDFGREPKQGRLVSVRRQGSHLFLRYRWEAAA
;
A
#
# COMPACT_ATOMS: atom_id res chain seq x y z
N GLU A 1 -15.05 -23.51 4.59
CA GLU A 1 -15.04 -23.32 3.12
C GLU A 1 -14.78 -21.85 2.83
N ALA A 2 -14.35 -21.48 1.62
CA ALA A 2 -14.16 -20.08 1.24
C ALA A 2 -15.46 -19.53 0.64
N ASP A 3 -15.91 -18.35 1.08
CA ASP A 3 -17.23 -17.76 0.74
C ASP A 3 -17.38 -17.26 -0.72
N GLY A 4 -16.47 -17.63 -1.63
CA GLY A 4 -16.53 -17.24 -3.04
C GLY A 4 -16.16 -15.78 -3.34
N HIS A 5 -15.50 -15.07 -2.42
CA HIS A 5 -15.02 -13.71 -2.66
C HIS A 5 -13.74 -13.71 -3.52
N HIS A 6 -13.83 -13.12 -4.70
CA HIS A 6 -12.72 -13.07 -5.67
C HIS A 6 -11.99 -11.73 -5.73
N ARG A 7 -12.53 -10.69 -5.07
CA ARG A 7 -11.94 -9.35 -5.00
C ARG A 7 -12.11 -8.80 -3.60
N ILE A 8 -11.00 -8.44 -2.98
CA ILE A 8 -10.96 -7.94 -1.61
C ILE A 8 -10.31 -6.57 -1.65
N LEU A 9 -11.01 -5.56 -1.13
CA LEU A 9 -10.43 -4.26 -0.85
C LEU A 9 -10.07 -4.20 0.63
N THR A 10 -8.88 -3.71 0.92
CA THR A 10 -8.44 -3.46 2.28
C THR A 10 -8.15 -1.99 2.48
N GLU A 11 -8.82 -1.40 3.47
CA GLU A 11 -8.64 0.00 3.90
C GLU A 11 -8.01 0.05 5.30
N GLY A 12 -7.38 -1.06 5.71
CA GLY A 12 -6.73 -1.20 7.00
C GLY A 12 -5.57 -0.24 7.19
N GLY A 13 -5.29 0.09 8.44
CA GLY A 13 -4.15 0.95 8.80
C GLY A 13 -2.78 0.30 8.53
N PRO A 14 -1.68 1.06 8.73
CA PRO A 14 -0.33 0.67 8.31
C PRO A 14 0.20 -0.67 8.85
N ARG A 15 -0.29 -1.11 10.03
CA ARG A 15 0.07 -2.42 10.61
C ARG A 15 -0.57 -3.58 9.85
N LEU A 16 -1.88 -3.50 9.60
CA LEU A 16 -2.60 -4.52 8.84
C LEU A 16 -2.09 -4.55 7.40
N PHE A 17 -1.93 -3.38 6.77
CA PHE A 17 -1.37 -3.28 5.42
C PHE A 17 0.02 -3.90 5.32
N GLY A 18 0.92 -3.55 6.25
CA GLY A 18 2.25 -4.15 6.35
C GLY A 18 2.22 -5.68 6.43
N GLN A 19 1.37 -6.25 7.28
CA GLN A 19 1.22 -7.70 7.40
C GLN A 19 0.75 -8.36 6.10
N MET A 20 -0.22 -7.77 5.39
CA MET A 20 -0.69 -8.35 4.12
C MET A 20 0.39 -8.30 3.04
N VAL A 21 1.16 -7.20 2.95
CA VAL A 21 2.28 -7.09 2.02
C VAL A 21 3.39 -8.08 2.36
N ALA A 22 3.71 -8.25 3.65
CA ALA A 22 4.73 -9.20 4.10
C ALA A 22 4.36 -10.67 3.82
N ASN A 23 3.07 -10.98 3.68
CA ASN A 23 2.55 -12.32 3.38
C ASN A 23 2.14 -12.49 1.90
N ASP A 24 2.55 -11.58 1.01
CA ASP A 24 2.26 -11.64 -0.42
C ASP A 24 0.75 -11.74 -0.73
N ARG A 25 -0.08 -11.02 0.03
CA ARG A 25 -1.55 -11.01 -0.10
C ARG A 25 -2.12 -9.75 -0.75
N VAL A 26 -1.25 -8.87 -1.24
CA VAL A 26 -1.66 -7.65 -1.94
C VAL A 26 -1.20 -7.77 -3.38
N ASP A 27 -2.13 -7.65 -4.33
CA ASP A 27 -1.80 -7.62 -5.75
C ASP A 27 -1.60 -6.19 -6.27
N GLU A 28 -2.39 -5.25 -5.75
CA GLU A 28 -2.43 -3.86 -6.21
C GLU A 28 -2.54 -2.88 -5.03
N LEU A 29 -1.90 -1.72 -5.19
CA LEU A 29 -1.97 -0.60 -4.28
C LEU A 29 -2.67 0.59 -4.97
N PHE A 30 -3.72 1.09 -4.33
CA PHE A 30 -4.33 2.37 -4.66
C PHE A 30 -3.83 3.41 -3.65
N LEU A 31 -2.95 4.31 -4.10
CA LEU A 31 -2.33 5.32 -3.26
C LEU A 31 -2.83 6.71 -3.64
N THR A 32 -3.31 7.46 -2.64
CA THR A 32 -3.66 8.87 -2.81
C THR A 32 -2.54 9.74 -2.27
N VAL A 33 -1.96 10.60 -3.10
CA VAL A 33 -1.02 11.64 -2.68
C VAL A 33 -1.79 12.95 -2.54
N SER A 34 -1.83 13.48 -1.32
CA SER A 34 -2.48 14.74 -1.01
C SER A 34 -1.51 15.92 -1.10
N PRO A 35 -1.99 17.14 -1.41
CA PRO A 35 -1.18 18.36 -1.42
C PRO A 35 -0.97 18.90 0.02
N VAL A 36 -0.73 18.02 0.99
CA VAL A 36 -0.64 18.37 2.41
C VAL A 36 0.66 17.80 2.98
N LEU A 37 1.41 18.66 3.67
CA LEU A 37 2.58 18.26 4.43
C LEU A 37 2.19 18.03 5.89
N ALA A 38 2.16 16.77 6.29
CA ALA A 38 2.00 16.38 7.69
C ALA A 38 3.36 15.99 8.28
N GLY A 39 3.81 16.70 9.31
CA GLY A 39 5.00 16.34 10.07
C GLY A 39 4.67 15.33 11.18
N GLN A 40 5.62 14.46 11.50
CA GLN A 40 5.52 13.52 12.62
C GLN A 40 6.64 13.73 13.64
N LYS A 41 6.33 13.47 14.92
CA LYS A 41 7.29 13.52 16.04
C LYS A 41 7.16 12.20 16.84
N GLY A 42 8.28 11.60 17.20
CA GLY A 42 8.33 10.31 17.91
C GLY A 42 7.91 9.12 17.03
N ASP A 43 7.49 8.02 17.64
CA ASP A 43 7.18 6.73 16.96
C ASP A 43 5.83 6.69 16.23
N ARG A 44 5.19 7.85 15.99
CA ARG A 44 4.01 7.89 15.13
C ARG A 44 4.45 7.79 13.68
N SER A 45 4.05 6.72 13.01
CA SER A 45 4.20 6.58 11.56
C SER A 45 2.90 6.92 10.86
N PHE A 46 2.93 7.96 10.02
CA PHE A 46 1.92 8.18 8.97
C PHE A 46 2.27 7.40 7.68
N GLY A 47 3.32 6.60 7.71
CA GLY A 47 3.75 5.79 6.58
C GLY A 47 2.77 4.68 6.26
N LEU A 48 2.85 4.16 5.03
CA LEU A 48 1.96 3.13 4.52
C LEU A 48 2.14 1.76 5.22
N VAL A 49 3.35 1.47 5.71
CA VAL A 49 3.72 0.20 6.34
C VAL A 49 4.29 0.46 7.73
N HIS A 50 3.87 -0.35 8.71
CA HIS A 50 4.39 -0.30 10.08
C HIS A 50 4.46 -1.69 10.71
N GLY A 51 5.50 -1.96 11.48
CA GLY A 51 5.63 -3.20 12.27
C GLY A 51 6.09 -4.43 11.49
N VAL A 52 6.51 -4.26 10.23
CA VAL A 52 7.17 -5.28 9.42
C VAL A 52 8.39 -4.66 8.74
N ASP A 53 9.41 -5.49 8.51
CA ASP A 53 10.62 -5.15 7.78
C ASP A 53 10.73 -6.09 6.57
N PHE A 54 10.89 -5.53 5.37
CA PHE A 54 11.08 -6.31 4.14
C PHE A 54 12.55 -6.72 3.92
N GLY A 55 13.45 -6.34 4.83
CA GLY A 55 14.86 -6.68 4.76
C GLY A 55 15.53 -6.10 3.51
N ARG A 56 16.39 -6.90 2.86
CA ARG A 56 17.16 -6.47 1.67
C ARG A 56 16.39 -6.63 0.35
N GLU A 57 15.17 -7.14 0.40
CA GLU A 57 14.35 -7.44 -0.77
C GLU A 57 13.07 -6.58 -0.75
N PRO A 58 13.17 -5.31 -1.16
CA PRO A 58 11.99 -4.45 -1.21
C PRO A 58 10.98 -5.00 -2.22
N LYS A 59 9.69 -4.93 -1.88
CA LYS A 59 8.61 -5.27 -2.80
C LYS A 59 8.58 -4.26 -3.96
N GLN A 60 8.72 -4.76 -5.18
CA GLN A 60 8.75 -3.95 -6.40
C GLN A 60 7.34 -3.80 -6.98
N GLY A 61 7.01 -2.60 -7.43
CA GLY A 61 5.71 -2.28 -7.99
C GLY A 61 5.81 -1.52 -9.30
N ARG A 62 4.97 -1.90 -10.25
CA ARG A 62 4.81 -1.21 -11.53
C ARG A 62 3.67 -0.20 -11.45
N LEU A 63 3.93 1.03 -11.88
CA LEU A 63 2.88 2.04 -12.04
C LEU A 63 1.93 1.63 -13.18
N VAL A 64 0.66 1.48 -12.86
CA VAL A 64 -0.41 1.11 -13.81
C VAL A 64 -1.12 2.36 -14.32
N SER A 65 -1.43 3.30 -13.43
CA SER A 65 -2.09 4.56 -13.82
C SER A 65 -1.86 5.68 -12.81
N VAL A 66 -1.89 6.92 -13.31
CA VAL A 66 -1.99 8.13 -12.51
C VAL A 66 -3.24 8.88 -12.94
N ARG A 67 -4.07 9.29 -11.98
CA ARG A 67 -5.22 10.17 -12.21
C ARG A 67 -5.09 11.40 -11.31
N ARG A 68 -5.57 12.54 -11.79
CA ARG A 68 -5.59 13.79 -11.01
C ARG A 68 -7.02 14.24 -10.79
N GLN A 69 -7.33 14.64 -9.56
CA GLN A 69 -8.56 15.37 -9.23
C GLN A 69 -8.22 16.53 -8.30
N GLY A 70 -8.44 17.76 -8.75
CA GLY A 70 -7.91 18.94 -8.07
C GLY A 70 -6.40 18.81 -7.88
N SER A 71 -5.91 19.05 -6.66
CA SER A 71 -4.49 18.94 -6.31
C SER A 71 -4.08 17.57 -5.77
N HIS A 72 -4.95 16.55 -5.85
CA HIS A 72 -4.63 15.17 -5.45
C HIS A 72 -4.19 14.33 -6.65
N LEU A 73 -3.31 13.37 -6.39
CA LEU A 73 -2.97 12.30 -7.32
C LEU A 73 -3.47 10.95 -6.79
N PHE A 74 -4.08 10.17 -7.67
CA PHE A 74 -4.54 8.81 -7.41
C PHE A 74 -3.68 7.87 -8.26
N LEU A 75 -2.80 7.15 -7.58
CA LEU A 75 -1.87 6.22 -8.20
C LEU A 75 -2.40 4.79 -8.03
N ARG A 76 -2.24 4.00 -9.07
CA ARG A 76 -2.46 2.55 -9.03
C ARG A 76 -1.14 1.88 -9.34
N TYR A 77 -0.62 1.11 -8.40
CA TYR A 77 0.53 0.25 -8.58
C TYR A 77 0.07 -1.21 -8.57
N ARG A 78 0.75 -2.05 -9.34
CA ARG A 78 0.64 -3.51 -9.25
C ARG A 78 1.98 -4.06 -8.78
N TRP A 79 1.97 -4.95 -7.82
CA TRP A 79 3.19 -5.58 -7.35
C TRP A 79 3.70 -6.58 -8.39
N GLU A 80 5.03 -6.65 -8.53
CA GLU A 80 5.66 -7.71 -9.29
C GLU A 80 5.58 -9.00 -8.47
N ALA A 81 5.21 -10.11 -9.12
CA ALA A 81 5.28 -11.40 -8.45
C ALA A 81 6.73 -11.68 -8.06
N ALA A 82 6.93 -12.22 -6.85
CA ALA A 82 8.24 -12.78 -6.50
C ALA A 82 8.61 -13.84 -7.55
N ALA A 83 9.83 -13.74 -8.08
CA ALA A 83 10.37 -14.71 -9.04
C ALA A 83 10.50 -16.10 -8.40
#